data_AF-A0A1Y5Q966-F1
#
_entry.id   AF-A0A1Y5Q966-F1
#
_cell.length_a   1.000
_cell.length_b   1.000
_cell.length_c   1.000
_cell.angle_alpha   90.00
_cell.angle_beta   90.00
_cell.angle_gamma   90.00
#
_symmetry.space_group_name_H-M   'P 1'
#
loop_
_entity.id
_entity.type
_entity.pdbx_description
1 polymer ?
#
loop_
_entity_poly.entity_id
_entity_poly.type
_entity_poly.pdbx_seq_one_letter_code
_entity_poly.pdbx_strand_id
1 'polypeptide(L)'
;MQDNIIQIMPAAGWVAVFDEGGEEAAQAVVCFALVESAMKREVRAMVAEGVQIGFADALPNFVRVEELDAFEEDDEDEEEEDEEEEEDEE
;
A
#
# COMPACT_ATOMS: atom_id res chain seq x y z
N MET A 1 -12.39 -21.50 8.95
CA MET A 1 -12.39 -21.72 7.49
C MET A 1 -10.95 -21.58 7.04
N GLN A 2 -10.45 -22.45 6.16
CA GLN A 2 -9.08 -22.35 5.64
C GLN A 2 -9.14 -21.58 4.32
N ASP A 3 -8.38 -20.50 4.21
CA ASP A 3 -8.22 -19.76 2.97
C ASP A 3 -7.28 -20.55 2.06
N ASN A 4 -7.77 -20.99 0.90
CA ASN A 4 -6.96 -21.72 -0.06
C ASN A 4 -6.39 -20.74 -1.08
N ILE A 5 -5.06 -20.65 -1.15
CA ILE A 5 -4.37 -19.89 -2.19
C ILE A 5 -4.53 -20.65 -3.52
N ILE A 6 -5.22 -20.03 -4.48
CA ILE A 6 -5.42 -20.57 -5.82
C ILE A 6 -4.31 -20.13 -6.76
N GLN A 7 -3.87 -18.86 -6.63
CA GLN A 7 -2.88 -18.28 -7.53
C GLN A 7 -2.02 -17.26 -6.80
N ILE A 8 -0.74 -17.16 -7.18
CA ILE A 8 0.17 -16.11 -6.77
C ILE A 8 0.47 -15.23 -7.99
N MET A 9 0.40 -13.91 -7.79
CA MET A 9 0.69 -12.88 -8.79
C MET A 9 1.84 -11.99 -8.30
N PRO A 10 2.71 -11.50 -9.20
CA PRO A 10 3.73 -10.54 -8.82
C PRO A 10 3.10 -9.24 -8.31
N ALA A 11 3.72 -8.64 -7.30
CA ALA A 11 3.28 -7.38 -6.69
C ALA A 11 4.40 -6.33 -6.72
N ALA A 12 5.28 -6.40 -7.73
CA ALA A 12 6.38 -5.46 -7.87
C ALA A 12 5.83 -4.03 -8.03
N GLY A 13 6.37 -3.09 -7.25
CA GLY A 13 5.89 -1.70 -7.22
C GLY A 13 4.62 -1.50 -6.39
N TRP A 14 4.21 -2.47 -5.57
CA TRP A 14 3.11 -2.30 -4.62
C TRP A 14 3.63 -2.31 -3.18
N VAL A 15 3.03 -1.47 -2.34
CA VAL A 15 3.31 -1.39 -0.91
C VAL A 15 2.02 -1.55 -0.11
N ALA A 16 2.14 -2.20 1.04
CA ALA A 16 1.11 -2.20 2.07
C ALA A 16 1.44 -1.11 3.07
N VAL A 17 0.49 -0.22 3.32
CA VAL A 17 0.61 0.89 4.26
C VAL A 17 0.08 0.46 5.62
N PHE A 18 0.87 0.73 6.65
CA PHE A 18 0.57 0.44 8.05
C PHE A 18 0.60 1.73 8.87
N ASP A 19 -0.28 1.86 9.86
CA ASP A 19 -0.23 2.96 10.83
C ASP A 19 0.71 2.57 11.99
N GLU A 20 1.84 3.25 12.14
CA GLU A 20 2.75 3.05 13.27
C GLU A 20 2.65 4.22 14.27
N GLY A 21 1.44 4.46 14.78
CA GLY A 21 1.24 5.44 15.85
C GLY A 21 1.10 6.87 15.36
N GLY A 22 0.45 7.05 14.21
CA GLY A 22 0.22 8.35 13.58
C GLY A 22 1.17 8.68 12.42
N GLU A 23 2.11 7.78 12.11
CA GLU A 23 2.96 7.84 10.92
C GLU A 23 2.65 6.63 10.03
N GLU A 24 2.46 6.87 8.73
CA GLU A 24 2.17 5.82 7.75
C GLU A 24 3.49 5.18 7.27
N ALA A 25 3.61 3.87 7.45
CA ALA A 25 4.77 3.08 7.06
C ALA A 25 4.43 2.17 5.88
N ALA A 26 5.11 2.37 4.74
CA ALA A 26 4.99 1.50 3.59
C ALA A 26 5.92 0.28 3.69
N GLN A 27 5.36 -0.91 3.46
CA GLN A 27 6.09 -2.16 3.37
C GLN A 27 5.88 -2.82 2.01
N ALA A 28 6.96 -3.19 1.35
CA ALA A 28 6.91 -3.82 0.02
C ALA A 28 6.07 -5.11 0.02
N VAL A 29 5.09 -5.16 -0.88
CA VAL A 29 4.30 -6.37 -1.11
C VAL A 29 5.14 -7.36 -1.90
N VAL A 30 5.30 -8.56 -1.36
CA VAL A 30 6.08 -9.62 -2.00
C VAL A 30 5.28 -10.23 -3.16
N CYS A 31 4.01 -10.50 -2.92
CA CYS A 31 3.11 -11.04 -3.94
C CYS A 31 1.64 -10.83 -3.57
N PHE A 32 0.77 -10.93 -4.58
CA PHE A 32 -0.67 -11.00 -4.38
C PHE A 32 -1.12 -12.46 -4.44
N ALA A 33 -1.86 -12.89 -3.44
CA ALA A 33 -2.47 -14.21 -3.39
C ALA A 33 -3.97 -14.10 -3.72
N LEU A 34 -4.41 -14.78 -4.77
CA LEU A 34 -5.83 -15.03 -4.99
C LEU A 34 -6.26 -16.16 -4.05
N VAL A 35 -6.99 -15.82 -3.00
CA VAL A 35 -7.53 -16.78 -2.05
C VAL A 35 -8.99 -17.06 -2.33
N GLU A 36 -9.41 -18.30 -2.13
CA GLU A 36 -10.82 -18.70 -2.15
C GLU A 36 -11.30 -19.05 -0.75
N SER A 37 -12.24 -18.27 -0.25
CA SER A 37 -12.83 -18.41 1.08
C SER A 37 -14.35 -18.35 0.97
N ALA A 38 -15.04 -19.34 1.55
CA ALA A 38 -16.50 -19.43 1.56
C ALA A 38 -17.18 -19.19 0.18
N MET A 39 -16.62 -19.77 -0.90
CA MET A 39 -17.06 -19.63 -2.30
C MET A 39 -16.87 -18.24 -2.91
N LYS A 40 -16.12 -17.35 -2.26
CA LYS A 40 -15.67 -16.06 -2.82
C LYS A 40 -14.19 -16.11 -3.09
N ARG A 41 -13.79 -15.40 -4.15
CA ARG A 41 -12.38 -15.21 -4.51
C ARG A 41 -12.00 -13.77 -4.24
N GLU A 42 -10.95 -13.57 -3.47
CA GLU A 42 -10.43 -12.25 -3.13
C GLU A 42 -8.91 -12.23 -3.32
N VAL A 43 -8.39 -11.09 -3.74
CA VAL A 43 -6.96 -10.88 -3.90
C VAL A 43 -6.45 -10.25 -2.61
N ARG A 44 -5.48 -10.89 -1.98
CA ARG A 44 -4.86 -10.42 -0.73
C ARG A 44 -3.38 -10.16 -0.95
N ALA A 45 -2.90 -9.02 -0.49
CA ALA A 45 -1.48 -8.69 -0.50
C ALA A 45 -0.75 -9.53 0.56
N MET A 46 0.44 -10.01 0.20
CA MET A 46 1.32 -10.71 1.12
C MET A 46 2.61 -9.93 1.31
N VAL A 47 3.03 -9.78 2.56
CA VAL A 47 4.25 -9.07 2.96
C VAL A 47 5.20 -9.99 3.71
N ALA A 48 6.49 -9.66 3.69
CA ALA A 48 7.50 -10.42 4.42
C ALA A 48 7.62 -9.89 5.86
N GLU A 49 7.28 -10.74 6.82
CA GLU A 49 7.53 -10.51 8.24
C GLU A 49 8.73 -11.37 8.67
N GLY A 50 9.93 -10.81 8.56
CA GLY A 50 11.19 -11.50 8.83
C GLY A 50 11.44 -12.66 7.85
N VAL A 51 11.24 -13.90 8.32
CA VAL A 51 11.43 -15.14 7.52
C VAL A 51 10.12 -15.76 7.03
N GLN A 52 8.98 -15.18 7.42
CA GLN A 52 7.66 -15.67 7.04
C GLN A 52 6.99 -14.68 6.10
N ILE A 53 6.16 -15.20 5.20
CA ILE A 53 5.33 -14.38 4.32
C ILE A 53 3.89 -14.55 4.80
N GLY A 54 3.27 -13.45 5.19
CA GLY A 54 1.91 -13.41 5.73
C GLY A 54 1.03 -12.47 4.92
N PHE A 55 -0.28 -12.50 5.16
CA PHE A 55 -1.20 -11.54 4.57
C PHE A 55 -1.06 -10.18 5.24
N ALA A 56 -0.98 -9.11 4.45
CA ALA A 56 -0.86 -7.74 4.96
C ALA A 56 -2.06 -7.38 5.86
N ASP A 57 -3.28 -7.71 5.44
CA ASP A 57 -4.50 -7.39 6.21
C ASP A 57 -4.67 -8.23 7.49
N ALA A 58 -3.88 -9.29 7.67
CA ALA A 58 -3.87 -10.06 8.91
C ALA A 58 -2.96 -9.45 9.98
N LEU A 59 -2.09 -8.51 9.61
CA LEU A 59 -1.19 -7.83 10.53
C LEU A 59 -1.92 -6.69 11.26
N PRO A 60 -1.53 -6.39 12.51
CA PRO A 60 -2.04 -5.23 13.21
C PRO A 60 -1.66 -3.96 12.44
N ASN A 61 -2.53 -2.96 12.53
CA ASN A 61 -2.33 -1.62 11.95
C ASN A 61 -2.28 -1.55 10.41
N PHE A 62 -2.69 -2.60 9.70
CA PHE A 62 -2.87 -2.51 8.25
C PHE A 62 -3.92 -1.46 7.88
N VAL A 63 -3.56 -0.55 6.98
CA VAL A 63 -4.44 0.52 6.50
C VAL A 63 -4.94 0.18 5.09
N ARG A 64 -4.01 0.09 4.13
CA ARG A 64 -4.34 -0.09 2.70
C ARG A 64 -3.16 -0.67 1.92
N VAL A 65 -3.43 -1.02 0.67
CA VAL A 65 -2.40 -1.40 -0.31
C VAL A 65 -2.51 -0.43 -1.47
N GLU A 66 -1.37 0.11 -1.87
CA GLU A 66 -1.26 1.08 -2.95
C GLU A 66 0.03 0.86 -3.75
N GLU A 67 0.15 1.56 -4.87
CA GLU A 67 1.38 1.52 -5.67
C GLU A 67 2.46 2.35 -4.96
N LEU A 68 3.70 1.86 -4.99
CA LEU A 68 4.86 2.50 -4.37
C LEU A 68 5.02 3.94 -4.88
N ASP A 69 4.83 4.14 -6.18
CA ASP A 69 4.91 5.44 -6.86
C ASP A 69 3.91 6.44 -6.24
N ALA A 70 2.66 6.00 -6.03
CA ALA A 70 1.61 6.82 -5.42
C ALA A 70 1.87 7.14 -3.93
N PHE A 71 2.51 6.21 -3.20
CA PHE A 71 2.90 6.44 -1.81
C PHE A 71 4.07 7.42 -1.70
N GLU A 72 5.04 7.35 -2.62
CA GLU A 72 6.18 8.28 -2.68
C GLU A 72 5.73 9.69 -3.16
N GLU A 73 4.78 9.79 -4.09
CA GLU A 73 4.20 11.08 -4.51
C GLU A 73 3.45 11.81 -3.37
N ASP A 74 2.79 11.10 -2.46
CA ASP A 74 2.07 11.70 -1.31
C ASP A 74 3.03 12.36 -0.28
N ASP A 75 4.32 11.99 -0.29
CA ASP A 75 5.37 12.54 0.59
C ASP A 75 6.08 13.77 -0.03
N GLU A 76 5.92 14.02 -1.35
CA GLU A 76 6.59 15.10 -2.09
C GLU A 76 5.73 16.37 -2.33
N ASP A 77 4.51 16.44 -1.81
CA ASP A 77 3.59 17.59 -1.98
C ASP A 77 3.83 18.71 -0.92
N GLU A 78 5.08 19.18 -0.80
CA GLU A 78 5.43 20.41 -0.05
C GLU A 78 6.48 21.26 -0.80
N GLU A 79 6.22 21.62 -2.05
CA GLU A 79 6.82 22.83 -2.65
C GLU A 79 5.72 23.86 -2.97
N GLU A 80 5.65 24.90 -2.13
CA GLU A 80 4.86 26.13 -2.28
C GLU A 80 5.03 26.75 -3.68
N GLU A 81 3.99 26.71 -4.52
CA GLU A 81 3.83 27.70 -5.60
C GLU A 81 3.20 28.97 -5.00
N ASP A 82 4.01 29.74 -4.26
CA ASP A 82 3.75 31.14 -3.94
C ASP A 82 4.25 32.00 -5.12
N GLU A 83 3.38 32.22 -6.11
CA GLU A 83 3.53 33.28 -7.12
C GLU A 83 2.37 34.28 -6.98
N GLU A 84 2.36 35.04 -5.88
CA GLU A 84 1.75 36.38 -5.86
C GLU A 84 2.78 37.41 -6.36
N GLU A 85 2.62 37.92 -7.58
CA GLU A 85 2.94 39.33 -7.85
C GLU A 85 2.01 39.89 -8.93
N GLU A 86 0.95 40.56 -8.47
CA GLU A 86 0.17 41.52 -9.24
C GLU A 86 1.04 42.73 -9.59
N GLU A 87 1.27 43.02 -10.88
CA GLU A 87 1.53 44.39 -11.35
C GLU A 87 0.85 44.60 -12.71
N ASP A 88 -0.44 44.91 -12.68
CA ASP A 88 -1.16 45.61 -13.74
C ASP A 88 -1.83 46.82 -13.09
N GLU A 89 -1.25 48.02 -13.21
CA GLU A 89 -2.00 49.28 -13.30
C GLU A 89 -1.14 50.40 -13.91
N GLU A 90 -1.79 51.15 -14.81
CA GLU A 90 -1.29 52.17 -15.77
C GLU A 90 -0.56 53.40 -15.21
#